data_AF-A0A948FP71-F1
#
_entry.id   AF-A0A948FP71-F1
#
_cell.length_a   1.000
_cell.length_b   1.000
_cell.length_c   1.000
_cell.angle_alpha   90.00
_cell.angle_beta   90.00
_cell.angle_gamma   90.00
#
_symmetry.space_group_name_H-M   'P 1'
#
loop_
_entity.id
_entity.type
_entity.pdbx_description
1 polymer ?
#
loop_
_entity_poly.entity_id
_entity_poly.type
_entity_poly.pdbx_seq_one_letter_code
_entity_poly.pdbx_strand_id
1 'polypeptide(L)'
;MNDKYFTHLKSVMEIVLRELPGANINRVVIALLHDVVEDIPGYSFETLFTIYGDYIANGVDSLSKKDWHDYLSEEEEIEYSNSDVSV
;
A
#
# COMPACT_ATOMS: atom_id res chain seq x y z
N MET A 1 13.94 9.85 -1.46
CA MET A 1 12.95 9.13 -0.60
C MET A 1 12.66 10.00 0.62
N ASN A 2 11.38 10.18 0.93
CA ASN A 2 10.89 11.13 1.93
C ASN A 2 10.60 10.40 3.26
N ASP A 3 10.99 10.94 4.41
CA ASP A 3 10.71 10.35 5.73
C ASP A 3 9.21 10.08 5.95
N LYS A 4 8.35 10.90 5.34
CA LYS A 4 6.89 10.70 5.37
C LYS A 4 6.45 9.40 4.71
N TYR A 5 7.11 9.00 3.60
CA TYR A 5 6.78 7.77 2.88
C TYR A 5 7.05 6.53 3.74
N PHE A 6 8.23 6.45 4.35
CA PHE A 6 8.55 5.33 5.24
C PHE A 6 7.70 5.33 6.51
N THR A 7 7.32 6.51 7.00
CA THR A 7 6.38 6.63 8.12
C THR A 7 5.02 6.06 7.77
N HIS A 8 4.49 6.36 6.57
CA HIS A 8 3.25 5.77 6.06
C HIS A 8 3.32 4.24 6.00
N LEU A 9 4.33 3.68 5.33
CA LEU A 9 4.51 2.23 5.23
C LEU A 9 4.60 1.56 6.60
N LYS A 10 5.31 2.18 7.55
CA LYS A 10 5.42 1.68 8.91
C LYS A 10 4.08 1.73 9.65
N SER A 11 3.32 2.81 9.52
CA SER A 11 2.01 2.93 10.16
C SER A 11 1.03 1.86 9.65
N VAL A 12 0.98 1.62 8.34
CA VAL A 12 0.15 0.56 7.74
C VAL A 12 0.58 -0.82 8.26
N MET A 13 1.89 -1.10 8.30
CA MET A 13 2.42 -2.32 8.89
C MET A 13 2.01 -2.51 10.36
N GLU A 14 2.07 -1.44 11.17
CA GLU A 14 1.65 -1.49 12.58
C GLU A 14 0.15 -1.80 12.72
N ILE A 15 -0.69 -1.24 11.85
CA ILE A 15 -2.13 -1.55 11.82
C ILE A 15 -2.35 -3.03 11.49
N VAL A 16 -1.67 -3.57 10.46
CA VAL A 16 -1.78 -5.00 10.10
C VAL A 16 -1.36 -5.90 11.26
N LEU A 17 -0.32 -5.53 12.00
CA LEU A 17 0.18 -6.31 13.12
C LEU A 17 -0.75 -6.31 14.34
N ARG A 18 -1.37 -5.17 14.64
CA ARG A 18 -2.10 -4.97 15.90
C ARG A 18 -3.60 -5.19 15.77
N GLU A 19 -4.17 -4.82 14.63
CA GLU A 19 -5.61 -4.69 14.48
C GLU A 19 -6.23 -5.78 13.60
N LEU A 20 -5.45 -6.43 12.72
CA LEU A 20 -5.99 -7.45 11.82
C LEU A 20 -5.84 -8.88 12.38
N PRO A 21 -6.94 -9.66 12.42
CA PRO A 21 -6.86 -11.06 12.82
C PRO A 21 -6.06 -11.87 11.79
N GLY A 22 -5.22 -12.77 12.28
CA GLY A 22 -4.38 -13.61 11.42
C GLY A 22 -3.21 -12.87 10.78
N ALA A 23 -2.72 -11.79 11.41
CA ALA A 23 -1.47 -11.15 11.05
C ALA A 23 -0.34 -12.19 10.98
N ASN A 24 0.36 -12.23 9.85
CA ASN A 24 1.49 -13.11 9.61
C ASN A 24 2.56 -12.37 8.81
N ILE A 25 3.74 -12.97 8.71
CA ILE A 25 4.88 -12.34 8.04
C ILE A 25 4.58 -11.94 6.60
N ASN A 26 3.83 -12.74 5.85
CA ASN A 26 3.50 -12.42 4.46
C ASN A 26 2.62 -11.17 4.36
N ARG A 27 1.61 -11.05 5.24
CA ARG A 27 0.74 -9.86 5.28
C ARG A 27 1.50 -8.60 5.70
N VAL A 28 2.45 -8.73 6.62
CA VAL A 28 3.33 -7.63 7.04
C VAL A 28 4.21 -7.18 5.88
N VAL A 29 4.78 -8.12 5.14
CA VAL A 29 5.60 -7.82 3.96
C VAL A 29 4.76 -7.15 2.87
N ILE A 30 3.55 -7.66 2.59
CA ILE A 30 2.62 -7.03 1.64
C ILE A 30 2.30 -5.59 2.08
N ALA A 31 2.01 -5.36 3.36
CA ALA A 31 1.75 -4.01 3.88
C ALA A 31 2.92 -3.05 3.71
N LEU A 32 4.16 -3.52 3.88
CA LEU A 32 5.36 -2.71 3.66
C LEU A 32 5.64 -2.43 2.18
N LEU A 33 5.10 -3.24 1.27
CA LEU A 33 5.35 -3.16 -0.16
C LEU A 33 4.15 -2.64 -0.97
N HIS A 34 3.00 -2.36 -0.35
CA HIS A 34 1.75 -2.13 -1.08
C HIS A 34 1.83 -1.03 -2.14
N ASP A 35 2.59 0.05 -1.88
CA ASP A 35 2.78 1.17 -2.80
C ASP A 35 4.01 1.02 -3.72
N VAL A 36 4.80 -0.06 -3.61
CA VAL A 36 6.12 -0.13 -4.26
C VAL A 36 6.04 -0.15 -5.78
N VAL A 37 4.98 -0.77 -6.33
CA VAL A 37 4.76 -0.85 -7.78
C VAL A 37 4.27 0.49 -8.34
N GLU A 38 3.54 1.26 -7.53
CA GLU A 38 3.02 2.58 -7.93
C GLU A 38 4.10 3.66 -7.88
N ASP A 39 4.86 3.69 -6.78
CA ASP A 39 5.69 4.83 -6.44
C ASP A 39 7.16 4.69 -6.84
N ILE A 40 7.65 3.46 -7.04
CA ILE A 40 9.08 3.20 -7.25
C ILE A 40 9.33 2.70 -8.68
N PRO A 41 9.93 3.54 -9.56
CA PRO A 41 10.27 3.14 -10.91
C PRO A 41 11.18 1.90 -10.95
N GLY A 42 10.85 0.95 -11.81
CA GLY A 42 11.62 -0.28 -12.01
C GLY A 42 11.22 -1.45 -11.10
N TYR A 43 10.31 -1.23 -10.15
CA TYR A 43 9.62 -2.33 -9.47
C TYR A 43 8.33 -2.66 -10.21
N SER A 44 8.16 -3.93 -10.57
CA SER A 44 6.96 -4.47 -11.20
C SER A 44 6.51 -5.73 -10.49
N PHE A 45 5.34 -6.25 -10.86
CA PHE A 45 4.87 -7.56 -10.41
C PHE A 45 5.94 -8.65 -10.60
N GLU A 46 6.58 -8.71 -11.77
CA GLU A 46 7.62 -9.73 -12.07
C GLU A 46 8.84 -9.59 -11.16
N THR A 47 9.24 -8.35 -10.84
CA THR A 47 10.32 -8.09 -9.88
C THR A 47 9.94 -8.64 -8.50
N LEU A 48 8.73 -8.35 -8.02
CA LEU A 48 8.27 -8.85 -6.73
C LEU A 48 8.09 -10.37 -6.71
N PHE A 49 7.57 -10.95 -7.79
CA PHE A 49 7.43 -12.39 -7.94
C PHE A 49 8.79 -13.10 -7.86
N THR A 50 9.81 -12.52 -8.50
CA THR A 50 11.16 -13.08 -8.49
C THR A 50 11.81 -13.03 -7.10
N ILE A 51 11.59 -11.96 -6.35
CA ILE A 51 12.26 -11.73 -5.05
C ILE A 51 11.50 -12.41 -3.90
N TYR A 52 10.17 -12.31 -3.89
CA TYR A 52 9.32 -12.68 -2.74
C TYR A 52 8.37 -13.85 -3.03
N GLY A 53 8.26 -14.27 -4.30
CA GLY A 53 7.38 -15.35 -4.71
C GLY A 53 5.93 -14.94 -4.91
N ASP A 54 5.16 -15.91 -5.39
CA ASP A 54 3.80 -15.76 -5.90
C ASP A 54 2.84 -15.06 -4.92
N TYR A 55 2.78 -15.53 -3.66
CA TYR A 55 1.81 -15.03 -2.69
C TYR A 55 1.97 -13.53 -2.39
N ILE A 56 3.21 -13.06 -2.22
CA ILE A 56 3.48 -11.66 -1.91
C ILE A 56 3.28 -10.78 -3.14
N ALA A 57 3.76 -11.22 -4.31
CA ALA A 57 3.62 -10.47 -5.55
C ALA A 57 2.14 -10.23 -5.91
N ASN A 58 1.30 -11.28 -5.87
CA ASN A 58 -0.13 -11.13 -6.10
C ASN A 58 -0.81 -10.28 -5.02
N GLY A 59 -0.36 -10.40 -3.76
CA GLY A 59 -0.89 -9.60 -2.66
C GLY A 59 -0.65 -8.10 -2.85
N VAL A 60 0.55 -7.71 -3.32
CA VAL A 60 0.87 -6.31 -3.63
C VAL A 60 0.09 -5.84 -4.85
N ASP A 61 0.10 -6.59 -5.96
CA ASP A 61 -0.61 -6.23 -7.19
C ASP A 61 -2.13 -6.06 -7.00
N SER A 62 -2.72 -6.87 -6.11
CA SER A 62 -4.14 -6.75 -5.76
C SER A 62 -4.48 -5.45 -5.00
N LEU A 63 -3.49 -4.84 -4.34
CA LEU A 63 -3.63 -3.59 -3.60
C LEU A 63 -3.20 -2.38 -4.43
N SER A 64 -2.41 -2.60 -5.48
CA SER A 64 -1.93 -1.51 -6.32
C SER A 64 -3.04 -0.93 -7.19
N LYS A 65 -3.02 0.40 -7.34
CA LYS A 65 -3.89 1.13 -8.25
C LYS A 65 -3.67 0.64 -9.67
N LYS A 66 -4.78 0.48 -10.39
CA LYS A 66 -4.76 0.15 -11.82
C LYS A 66 -4.87 1.44 -12.61
N ASP A 67 -4.12 1.55 -13.72
CA ASP A 67 -4.06 2.73 -14.59
C ASP A 67 -5.42 3.30 -15.07
N TRP A 68 -6.51 2.53 -14.94
CA TRP A 68 -7.86 2.89 -15.40
C TRP A 68 -8.83 3.27 -14.27
N HIS A 69 -8.32 3.38 -13.03
CA HIS A 69 -9.14 3.60 -11.85
C HIS A 69 -8.53 4.70 -10.96
N ASP A 70 -8.78 5.96 -11.34
CA ASP A 70 -8.81 7.05 -10.36
C ASP A 70 -10.02 6.78 -9.45
N TYR A 71 -9.75 6.26 -8.25
CA TYR A 71 -10.77 5.83 -7.29
C TYR A 71 -11.28 6.94 -6.39
N LEU A 72 -11.30 8.18 -6.86
CA LEU A 72 -12.05 9.25 -6.24
C LEU A 72 -12.68 10.10 -7.34
N SER A 73 -13.99 10.33 -7.27
CA SER A 73 -14.53 11.52 -7.93
C SER A 73 -13.93 12.77 -7.27
N GLU A 74 -13.89 13.91 -7.96
CA GLU A 74 -13.44 15.19 -7.37
C GLU A 74 -14.15 15.50 -6.04
N GLU A 75 -15.37 14.99 -5.85
CA GLU A 75 -16.16 15.13 -4.63
C GLU A 75 -15.61 14.27 -3.46
N GLU A 76 -15.15 13.05 -3.73
CA GLU A 76 -14.57 12.16 -2.71
C GLU A 76 -13.18 12.65 -2.26
N GLU A 77 -12.36 13.23 -3.15
CA GLU A 77 -11.09 13.88 -2.76
C GLU A 77 -11.29 15.05 -1.79
N ILE A 78 -12.34 15.85 -2.01
CA ILE A 78 -12.68 17.00 -1.17
C ILE A 78 -13.16 16.53 0.21
N GLU A 79 -13.93 15.45 0.30
CA GLU A 79 -14.40 14.90 1.57
C GLU A 79 -13.24 14.38 2.43
N TYR A 80 -12.32 13.61 1.83
CA TYR A 80 -11.11 13.14 2.52
C TYR A 80 -10.21 14.31 2.97
N SER A 81 -9.97 15.31 2.12
CA SER A 81 -9.13 16.46 2.47
C SER A 81 -9.73 17.34 3.58
N ASN A 82 -11.06 17.34 3.76
CA ASN A 82 -11.73 18.10 4.82
C ASN A 82 -11.85 17.31 6.13
N SER A 83 -11.74 15.98 6.08
CA SER A 83 -11.80 15.13 7.29
C SER A 83 -10.55 15.27 8.17
N ASP A 84 -9.40 15.66 7.61
CA ASP A 84 -8.14 15.92 8.32
C ASP A 84 -8.04 17.31 8.99
N VAL A 85 -9.07 18.17 8.88
CA VAL A 85 -9.07 19.54 9.45
C VAL A 85 -10.07 19.70 10.60
N SER A 86 -10.41 18.61 11.30
CA SER A 86 -11.22 18.69 12.53
C SER A 86 -10.50 18.09 13.74
N VAL A 87 -9.56 18.89 14.30
CA VAL A 87 -9.16 18.85 15.71
C VAL A 87 -9.30 20.24 16.30
#